data_AF-A0A8J4M0M7-F1
#
_entry.id   AF-A0A8J4M0M7-F1
#
_cell.length_a   1.000
_cell.length_b   1.000
_cell.length_c   1.000
_cell.angle_alpha   90.00
_cell.angle_beta   90.00
_cell.angle_gamma   90.00
#
_symmetry.space_group_name_H-M   'P 1'
#
loop_
_entity.id
_entity.type
_entity.pdbx_description
1 polymer ?
#
loop_
_entity_poly.entity_id
_entity_poly.type
_entity_poly.pdbx_seq_one_letter_code
_entity_poly.pdbx_strand_id
1 'polypeptide(L)' 'MKTLITVTNPDLKKLLFSKRCLDLLTSVSEVCWAEEGKPYTDNQMKADLPEFDAVITGWGSPKLSADVLACPM' A
#
# COMPACT_ATOMS: atom_id res chain seq x y z
N MET A 1 0.75 -14.51 2.44
CA MET A 1 0.35 -13.38 1.59
C MET A 1 0.75 -12.10 2.29
N LYS A 2 1.41 -11.18 1.59
CA LYS A 2 1.80 -9.85 2.06
C LYS A 2 1.07 -8.77 1.25
N THR A 3 0.46 -7.82 1.95
CA THR A 3 -0.28 -6.70 1.35
C THR A 3 0.38 -5.39 1.75
N LEU A 4 0.77 -4.60 0.75
CA LEU A 4 1.25 -3.23 0.93
C LEU A 4 0.08 -2.23 0.89
N ILE A 5 0.00 -1.34 1.86
CA ILE A 5 -0.93 -0.20 1.86
C ILE A 5 -0.14 1.10 1.67
N THR A 6 -0.40 1.79 0.56
CA THR A 6 0.35 3.01 0.18
C THR A 6 -0.30 4.32 0.62
N VAL A 7 -1.36 4.24 1.45
CA VAL A 7 -2.08 5.41 1.97
C VAL A 7 -1.27 6.02 3.13
N THR A 8 -0.52 7.09 2.84
CA THR A 8 0.33 7.77 3.83
C THR A 8 -0.35 8.94 4.54
N ASN A 9 -1.49 9.41 4.05
CA ASN A 9 -2.25 10.48 4.71
C ASN A 9 -3.00 9.92 5.95
N PRO A 10 -2.78 10.47 7.16
CA PRO A 10 -3.34 9.94 8.41
C PRO A 10 -4.87 10.05 8.47
N ASP A 11 -5.45 11.13 7.94
CA ASP A 11 -6.90 11.33 7.95
C ASP A 11 -7.59 10.34 7.01
N LEU A 12 -7.03 10.13 5.82
CA LEU A 12 -7.51 9.10 4.89
C LEU A 12 -7.36 7.70 5.47
N LYS A 13 -6.24 7.41 6.12
CA LYS A 13 -6.01 6.11 6.77
C LYS A 13 -7.08 5.85 7.83
N LYS A 14 -7.36 6.83 8.70
CA LYS A 14 -8.41 6.73 9.73
C LYS A 14 -9.82 6.58 9.12
N LEU A 15 -10.08 7.26 8.00
CA LEU A 15 -11.36 7.19 7.31
C LEU A 15 -11.61 5.83 6.64
N LEU A 16 -10.58 5.28 5.98
CA LEU A 16 -10.71 4.08 5.14
C LEU A 16 -10.51 2.78 5.93
N PHE A 17 -9.64 2.78 6.95
CA PHE A 17 -9.24 1.57 7.67
C PHE A 17 -9.79 1.55 9.10
N SER A 18 -11.11 1.35 9.19
CA SER A 18 -11.75 1.07 10.49
C SER A 18 -11.16 -0.18 11.14
N LYS A 19 -11.33 -0.32 12.46
CA LYS A 19 -10.87 -1.49 13.22
C LYS A 19 -11.33 -2.81 12.58
N ARG A 20 -12.61 -2.91 12.23
CA ARG A 20 -13.17 -4.11 11.57
C ARG A 20 -12.50 -4.41 10.22
N CYS A 21 -12.17 -3.37 9.45
CA CYS A 21 -11.46 -3.52 8.18
C CYS A 21 -10.04 -4.07 8.41
N LEU A 22 -9.32 -3.51 9.38
CA LEU A 22 -7.97 -3.97 9.76
C LEU A 22 -7.98 -5.40 10.29
N ASP A 23 -8.96 -5.76 11.12
CA ASP A 23 -9.11 -7.13 11.63
C ASP A 23 -9.32 -8.13 10.49
N LEU A 24 -10.13 -7.77 9.49
CA LEU A 24 -10.34 -8.62 8.31
C LEU A 24 -9.08 -8.71 7.44
N LEU A 25 -8.41 -7.58 7.16
CA LEU A 25 -7.19 -7.55 6.35
C LEU A 25 -6.07 -8.39 6.98
N THR A 26 -5.86 -8.22 8.28
CA THR A 26 -4.82 -8.95 9.03
C THR A 26 -5.14 -10.43 9.21
N SER A 27 -6.42 -10.84 9.11
CA SER A 27 -6.81 -12.25 9.16
C SER A 27 -6.42 -13.05 7.91
N VAL A 28 -6.16 -12.38 6.77
CA VAL A 28 -5.86 -13.04 5.48
C VAL A 28 -4.48 -12.71 4.91
N SER A 29 -3.85 -11.64 5.40
CA SER A 29 -2.55 -11.18 4.92
C SER A 29 -1.75 -10.52 6.03
N GLU A 30 -0.43 -10.64 5.96
CA GLU A 30 0.46 -9.70 6.65
C GLU A 30 0.29 -8.32 6.01
N VAL A 31 0.01 -7.29 6.81
CA VAL A 31 -0.29 -5.93 6.33
C VAL A 31 0.91 -5.04 6.62
N CYS A 32 1.51 -4.52 5.56
CA CYS A 32 2.61 -3.56 5.62
C CYS A 32 2.13 -2.19 5.15
N TRP A 33 2.67 -1.13 5.75
CA TRP A 33 2.24 0.24 5.50
C TRP A 33 3.41 1.07 4.97
N ALA A 34 3.15 1.86 3.93
CA ALA A 34 4.01 2.98 3.61
C ALA A 34 4.04 3.98 4.78
N GLU A 35 5.16 4.69 4.93
CA GLU A 35 5.38 5.55 6.08
C GLU A 35 4.38 6.72 6.13
N GLU A 36 3.70 6.86 7.27
CA GLU A 36 2.68 7.87 7.48
C GLU A 36 3.27 9.29 7.43
N GLY A 37 2.56 10.21 6.76
CA GLY A 37 2.99 11.60 6.62
C GLY A 37 4.14 11.84 5.63
N LYS A 38 4.73 10.79 5.05
CA LYS A 38 5.78 10.92 4.04
C LYS A 38 5.24 10.71 2.62
N PRO A 39 5.77 11.44 1.62
CA PRO A 39 5.51 11.12 0.23
C PRO A 39 5.98 9.70 -0.09
N TYR A 40 5.13 8.91 -0.73
CA TYR A 40 5.46 7.61 -1.28
C TYR A 40 5.58 7.74 -2.79
N THR A 41 6.73 7.37 -3.35
CA THR A 41 7.10 7.68 -4.74
C THR A 41 6.98 6.46 -5.65
N ASP A 42 6.82 6.69 -6.97
CA ASP A 42 6.80 5.61 -7.97
C ASP A 42 8.04 4.71 -7.87
N ASN A 43 9.21 5.28 -7.59
CA ASN A 43 10.47 4.51 -7.46
C ASN A 43 10.48 3.61 -6.22
N GLN A 44 9.96 4.09 -5.08
CA GLN A 44 9.81 3.27 -3.88
C GLN A 44 8.80 2.16 -4.13
N MET A 45 7.64 2.50 -4.71
CA MET A 45 6.62 1.51 -5.05
C MET A 45 7.15 0.41 -5.96
N LYS A 46 7.93 0.77 -7.00
CA LYS A 46 8.60 -0.20 -7.87
C LYS A 46 9.56 -1.13 -7.13
N ALA A 47 10.35 -0.59 -6.21
CA ALA A 47 11.31 -1.36 -5.45
C ALA A 47 10.62 -2.31 -4.46
N ASP A 48 9.52 -1.86 -3.86
CA ASP A 48 8.80 -2.58 -2.83
C ASP A 48 7.87 -3.67 -3.42
N LEU A 49 7.17 -3.38 -4.53
CA LEU A 49 6.13 -4.25 -5.12
C LEU A 49 6.51 -5.74 -5.27
N PRO A 50 7.73 -6.11 -5.69
CA PRO A 50 8.12 -7.53 -5.81
C PRO A 50 8.04 -8.32 -4.49
N GLU A 51 8.09 -7.65 -3.33
CA GLU A 51 7.99 -8.32 -2.01
C GLU A 51 6.54 -8.58 -1.57
N PHE A 52 5.55 -8.06 -2.30
CA PHE A 52 4.14 -8.08 -1.91
C PHE A 52 3.29 -8.83 -2.93
N ASP A 53 2.34 -9.63 -2.42
CA ASP A 53 1.36 -10.34 -3.23
C ASP A 53 0.18 -9.43 -3.65
N ALA A 54 -0.06 -8.36 -2.88
CA ALA A 54 -1.15 -7.43 -3.11
C ALA A 54 -0.77 -6.00 -2.72
N VAL A 55 -1.43 -5.03 -3.35
CA VAL A 55 -1.27 -3.61 -3.04
C VAL A 55 -2.62 -2.90 -2.95
N ILE A 56 -2.80 -2.10 -1.90
CA ILE A 56 -3.95 -1.22 -1.70
C ILE A 56 -3.46 0.21 -1.79
N THR A 57 -3.93 0.92 -2.81
CA THR A 57 -3.56 2.31 -3.11
C THR A 57 -4.75 3.25 -2.99
N GLY A 58 -4.48 4.55 -2.87
CA GLY A 58 -5.51 5.57 -2.67
C GLY A 58 -5.04 6.96 -3.07
N TRP A 59 -5.76 7.98 -2.61
CA TRP A 59 -5.38 9.37 -2.91
C TRP A 59 -4.03 9.74 -2.30
N GLY A 60 -3.20 10.42 -3.10
CA GLY A 60 -1.84 10.81 -2.71
C GLY A 60 -0.80 9.69 -2.84
N SER A 61 -1.23 8.47 -3.18
CA SER A 61 -0.31 7.39 -3.55
C SER A 61 0.16 7.52 -5.01
N PRO A 62 1.34 6.96 -5.33
CA PRO A 62 1.81 6.88 -6.70
C PRO A 62 0.85 6.06 -7.56
N LYS A 63 0.78 6.40 -8.86
CA LYS A 63 -0.14 5.74 -9.79
C LYS A 63 0.40 4.34 -10.12
N LEU A 64 -0.49 3.35 -10.20
CA LEU A 64 -0.19 2.04 -10.79
C LEU A 64 -0.05 2.16 -12.30
N SER A 65 1.04 2.78 -12.76
CA SER A 65 1.37 2.87 -14.18
C SER A 65 1.91 1.53 -14.70
N ALA A 66 1.90 1.34 -16.02
CA ALA A 66 2.50 0.16 -16.65
C ALA A 66 3.98 0.00 -16.27
N ASP A 67 4.69 1.11 -16.12
CA ASP A 67 6.10 1.16 -15.71
C ASP A 67 6.29 0.76 -14.24
N VAL A 68 5.36 1.09 -13.35
CA VAL A 68 5.35 0.59 -11.95
C VAL A 68 5.05 -0.91 -11.89
N LEU A 69 4.16 -1.40 -12.73
CA LEU A 69 3.75 -2.81 -12.77
C LEU A 69 4.70 -3.72 -13.55
N ALA A 70 5.56 -3.17 -14.40
CA ALA A 70 6.52 -3.92 -15.21
C ALA A 70 7.79 -4.33 -14.45
N CYS A 71 7.85 -4.14 -13.12
CA CYS A 71 8.96 -4.62 -12.31
C CYS A 71 9.14 -6.13 -12.49
N PRO A 72 10.39 -6.61 -12.70
CA PRO A 72 10.65 -8.04 -12.78
C PRO A 72 10.32 -8.69 -11.44
N MET A 73 9.36 -9.61 -11.46
CA MET A 73 9.04 -10.50 -10.33
C MET A 73 10.14 -11.54 -10.13
#